data_AF-A0A067FQP0-F1
#
_entry.id   AF-A0A067FQP0-F1
#
_cell.length_a   1.000
_cell.length_b   1.000
_cell.length_c   1.000
_cell.angle_alpha   90.00
_cell.angle_beta   90.00
_cell.angle_gamma   90.00
#
_symmetry.space_group_name_H-M   'P 1'
#
loop_
_entity.id
_entity.type
_entity.pdbx_description
1 polymer ?
#
loop_
_entity_poly.entity_id
_entity_poly.type
_entity_poly.pdbx_seq_one_letter_code
_entity_poly.pdbx_strand_id
1 'polypeptide(L)'
;MATRLMFENSCEVGVFSKLTNAFCLVAIGGSESFYSTFEAELADVIPVVKTSIGGNRIIGRLCVGNKNGLLLPHTTTDQELQHLRNSLPDQVVVQRIEERLSALGNCIACNDHVALAHTDLDRVMLLLCVSS
;
A
#
# COMPACT_ATOMS: atom_id res chain seq x y z
N MET A 1 -13.80 -5.33 14.62
CA MET A 1 -15.14 -5.10 14.05
C MET A 1 -15.00 -5.06 12.53
N ALA A 2 -15.98 -5.50 11.75
CA ALA A 2 -15.92 -5.41 10.28
C ALA A 2 -16.82 -4.28 9.82
N THR A 3 -16.21 -3.18 9.34
CA THR A 3 -16.94 -1.97 8.92
C THR A 3 -17.13 -1.98 7.41
N ARG A 4 -18.34 -1.64 6.96
CA ARG A 4 -18.66 -1.58 5.52
C ARG A 4 -18.41 -0.17 5.01
N LEU A 5 -17.65 -0.09 3.94
CA LEU A 5 -17.23 1.15 3.30
C LEU A 5 -17.44 1.06 1.79
N MET A 6 -17.72 2.21 1.17
CA MET A 6 -17.78 2.35 -0.28
C MET A 6 -16.95 3.57 -0.67
N PHE A 7 -16.21 3.46 -1.77
CA PHE A 7 -15.40 4.54 -2.32
C PHE A 7 -16.04 5.00 -3.63
N GLU A 8 -16.56 6.23 -3.71
CA GLU A 8 -17.20 6.80 -4.92
C GLU A 8 -18.18 5.82 -5.61
N ASN A 9 -19.04 5.15 -4.83
CA ASN A 9 -20.01 4.16 -5.29
C ASN A 9 -19.43 2.79 -5.75
N SER A 10 -18.13 2.55 -5.52
CA SER A 10 -17.48 1.25 -5.68
C SER A 10 -17.38 0.51 -4.36
N CYS A 11 -17.65 -0.80 -4.41
CA CYS A 11 -17.47 -1.72 -3.29
C CYS A 11 -16.02 -2.23 -3.15
N GLU A 12 -15.13 -1.88 -4.10
CA GLU A 12 -13.76 -2.39 -4.15
C GLU A 12 -12.79 -1.57 -3.29
N VAL A 13 -13.02 -1.53 -1.98
CA VAL A 13 -12.21 -0.75 -1.02
C VAL A 13 -10.72 -1.10 -1.08
N GLY A 14 -10.39 -2.38 -1.30
CA GLY A 14 -9.01 -2.85 -1.39
C GLY A 14 -8.23 -2.38 -2.62
N VAL A 15 -8.90 -1.77 -3.60
CA VAL A 15 -8.24 -1.14 -4.76
C VAL A 15 -7.71 0.25 -4.39
N PHE A 16 -8.43 0.96 -3.52
CA PHE A 16 -8.15 2.34 -3.13
C PHE A 16 -7.46 2.48 -1.78
N SER A 17 -7.29 1.39 -1.05
CA SER A 17 -6.64 1.39 0.27
C SER A 17 -5.70 0.20 0.40
N LYS A 18 -4.64 0.38 1.18
CA LYS A 18 -3.74 -0.69 1.60
C LYS A 18 -3.62 -0.66 3.11
N LEU A 19 -4.01 -1.75 3.76
CA LEU A 19 -3.92 -1.89 5.20
C LEU A 19 -2.80 -2.86 5.55
N THR A 20 -1.91 -2.45 6.45
CA THR A 20 -0.87 -3.29 7.04
C THR A 20 -0.88 -3.13 8.56
N ASN A 21 -0.09 -3.93 9.26
CA ASN A 21 0.02 -3.87 10.72
C ASN A 21 0.72 -2.61 11.23
N ALA A 22 1.50 -1.91 10.39
CA ALA A 22 2.26 -0.72 10.79
C ALA A 22 1.73 0.59 10.19
N PHE A 23 1.03 0.53 9.06
CA PHE A 23 0.54 1.73 8.36
C PHE A 23 -0.67 1.41 7.49
N CYS A 24 -1.48 2.45 7.24
CA CYS A 24 -2.55 2.40 6.27
C CYS A 24 -2.32 3.44 5.18
N LEU A 25 -2.40 3.03 3.92
CA LEU A 25 -2.39 3.93 2.78
C LEU A 25 -3.82 4.09 2.26
N VAL A 26 -4.19 5.32 1.95
CA VAL A 26 -5.47 5.64 1.32
C VAL A 26 -5.24 6.50 0.09
N ALA A 27 -5.97 6.21 -0.99
CA ALA A 27 -5.95 6.98 -2.22
C ALA A 27 -6.35 8.43 -1.96
N ILE A 28 -5.72 9.37 -2.66
CA ILE A 28 -6.17 10.77 -2.71
C ILE A 28 -7.43 10.87 -3.57
N GLY A 29 -8.39 11.70 -3.15
CA GLY A 29 -9.63 11.97 -3.89
C GLY A 29 -10.82 11.09 -3.48
N GLY A 30 -10.77 10.49 -2.29
CA GLY A 30 -11.95 9.85 -1.70
C GLY A 30 -12.93 10.85 -1.10
N SER A 31 -14.15 10.40 -0.80
CA SER A 31 -15.09 11.16 0.01
C SER A 31 -14.57 11.29 1.45
N GLU A 32 -14.86 12.40 2.13
CA GLU A 32 -14.52 12.56 3.55
C GLU A 32 -15.07 11.44 4.41
N SER A 33 -16.27 10.94 4.09
CA SER A 33 -16.87 9.78 4.75
C SER A 33 -15.99 8.53 4.75
N PHE A 34 -15.22 8.32 3.68
CA PHE A 34 -14.28 7.21 3.60
C PHE A 34 -13.15 7.44 4.61
N TYR A 35 -12.46 8.58 4.53
CA TYR A 35 -11.36 8.91 5.43
C TYR A 35 -11.77 8.93 6.89
N SER A 36 -12.92 9.52 7.24
CA SER A 36 -13.42 9.58 8.62
C SER A 36 -13.60 8.20 9.23
N THR A 37 -13.95 7.19 8.43
CA THR A 37 -14.10 5.82 8.94
C THR A 37 -12.76 5.15 9.21
N PHE A 38 -11.76 5.38 8.34
CA PHE A 38 -10.39 4.90 8.60
C PHE A 38 -9.79 5.63 9.81
N GLU A 39 -9.95 6.94 9.89
CA GLU A 39 -9.46 7.74 11.02
C GLU A 39 -10.16 7.33 12.33
N ALA A 40 -11.47 7.07 12.33
CA ALA A 40 -12.20 6.65 13.52
C ALA A 40 -11.74 5.30 14.10
N GLU A 41 -11.35 4.35 13.24
CA GLU A 41 -10.96 3.00 13.68
C GLU A 41 -9.44 2.84 13.86
N LEU A 42 -8.63 3.60 13.12
CA LEU A 42 -7.19 3.35 12.99
C LEU A 42 -6.31 4.49 13.51
N ALA A 43 -6.82 5.72 13.67
CA ALA A 43 -5.97 6.87 14.02
C ALA A 43 -5.21 6.70 15.34
N ASP A 44 -5.75 5.90 16.27
CA ASP A 44 -5.12 5.67 17.57
C ASP A 44 -3.95 4.65 17.51
N VAL A 45 -3.87 3.83 16.46
CA VAL A 45 -2.93 2.68 16.40
C VAL A 45 -1.97 2.76 15.22
N ILE A 46 -2.44 3.14 14.03
CA ILE A 46 -1.60 3.19 12.82
C ILE A 46 -1.78 4.51 12.06
N PRO A 47 -0.70 5.06 11.46
CA PRO A 47 -0.79 6.24 10.64
C PRO A 47 -1.57 5.96 9.35
N VAL A 48 -2.56 6.80 9.07
CA VAL A 48 -3.33 6.80 7.82
C VAL A 48 -2.73 7.85 6.88
N VAL A 49 -2.06 7.41 5.83
CA VAL A 49 -1.35 8.28 4.87
C VAL A 49 -2.15 8.39 3.57
N LYS A 50 -2.43 9.63 3.16
CA LYS A 50 -3.17 9.94 1.94
C LYS A 50 -2.17 10.12 0.80
N THR A 51 -2.14 9.19 -0.15
CA THR A 51 -1.14 9.19 -1.22
C THR A 51 -1.73 8.81 -2.57
N SER A 52 -1.06 9.24 -3.64
CA SER A 52 -1.24 8.73 -5.00
C SER A 52 0.04 8.01 -5.41
N ILE A 53 -0.07 7.10 -6.38
CA ILE A 53 1.09 6.35 -6.88
C ILE A 53 1.12 6.52 -8.40
N GLY A 54 2.09 7.29 -8.88
CA GLY A 54 2.18 7.67 -10.29
C GLY A 54 0.94 8.45 -10.76
N GLY A 55 0.37 9.28 -9.88
CA GLY A 55 -0.85 10.05 -10.16
C GLY A 55 -2.14 9.22 -10.19
N ASN A 56 -2.08 7.92 -9.89
CA ASN A 56 -3.26 7.06 -9.85
C ASN A 56 -3.84 6.92 -8.44
N ARG A 57 -5.16 6.72 -8.38
CA ARG A 57 -5.92 6.46 -7.14
C ARG A 57 -5.95 4.98 -6.74
N ILE A 58 -5.49 4.08 -7.60
CA ILE A 58 -5.56 2.62 -7.39
C ILE A 58 -4.38 2.08 -6.56
N ILE A 59 -4.14 2.69 -5.40
CA ILE A 59 -2.94 2.42 -4.59
C ILE A 59 -2.85 0.98 -4.08
N GLY A 60 -3.97 0.34 -3.77
CA GLY A 60 -4.00 -1.00 -3.19
C GLY A 60 -3.60 -2.08 -4.18
N ARG A 61 -3.83 -1.82 -5.47
CA ARG A 61 -3.39 -2.68 -6.58
C ARG A 61 -1.95 -2.41 -6.99
N LEU A 62 -1.51 -1.16 -6.92
CA LEU A 62 -0.17 -0.79 -7.36
C LEU A 62 0.91 -1.12 -6.33
N CYS A 63 0.56 -1.13 -5.04
CA CYS A 63 1.51 -1.29 -3.96
C CYS A 63 1.31 -2.60 -3.20
N VAL A 64 2.42 -3.13 -2.72
CA VAL A 64 2.44 -4.28 -1.82
C VAL A 64 3.37 -3.98 -0.66
N GLY A 65 3.00 -4.38 0.55
CA GLY A 65 3.78 -4.08 1.73
C GLY A 65 3.27 -4.81 2.95
N ASN A 66 4.17 -4.97 3.91
CA ASN A 66 3.92 -5.51 5.23
C ASN A 66 4.48 -4.53 6.28
N LYS A 67 4.55 -4.95 7.55
CA LYS A 67 5.07 -4.07 8.61
C LYS A 67 6.56 -3.68 8.46
N ASN A 68 7.33 -4.45 7.66
CA ASN A 68 8.77 -4.30 7.49
C ASN A 68 9.12 -3.47 6.24
N GLY A 69 8.27 -3.49 5.21
CA GLY A 69 8.58 -2.82 3.95
C GLY A 69 7.38 -2.55 3.07
N LEU A 70 7.54 -1.53 2.21
CA LEU A 70 6.59 -1.09 1.21
C LEU A 70 7.27 -1.06 -0.16
N LEU A 71 6.71 -1.83 -1.08
CA LEU A 71 7.15 -1.89 -2.47
C LEU A 71 6.25 -1.02 -3.34
N LEU A 72 6.91 -0.16 -4.12
CA LEU A 72 6.30 0.80 -5.01
C LEU A 72 6.69 0.49 -6.46
N PRO A 73 5.80 0.73 -7.43
CA PRO A 73 6.15 0.60 -8.84
C PRO A 73 7.11 1.72 -9.28
N HIS A 74 7.83 1.48 -10.37
CA HIS A 74 8.73 2.48 -10.98
C HIS A 74 8.01 3.76 -11.43
N THR A 75 6.69 3.70 -11.63
CA THR A 75 5.85 4.85 -12.04
C THR A 75 5.65 5.88 -10.93
N THR A 76 6.04 5.55 -9.69
CA THR A 76 5.90 6.44 -8.54
C THR A 76 6.84 7.63 -8.64
N THR A 77 6.32 8.84 -8.44
CA THR A 77 7.11 10.07 -8.51
C THR A 77 8.00 10.26 -7.28
N ASP A 78 9.06 11.07 -7.39
CA ASP A 78 9.95 11.41 -6.28
C ASP A 78 9.27 12.15 -5.14
N GLN A 79 8.26 12.96 -5.48
CA GLN A 79 7.45 13.64 -4.48
C GLN A 79 6.61 12.66 -3.66
N GLU A 80 5.93 11.70 -4.32
CA GLU A 80 5.13 10.67 -3.65
C GLU A 80 6.02 9.77 -2.77
N LEU A 81 7.20 9.39 -3.26
CA LEU A 81 8.14 8.57 -2.49
C LEU A 81 8.66 9.32 -1.26
N GLN A 82 9.02 10.59 -1.39
CA GLN A 82 9.47 11.39 -0.26
C GLN A 82 8.34 11.59 0.75
N HIS A 83 7.11 11.80 0.28
CA HIS A 83 5.93 11.91 1.14
C HIS A 83 5.70 10.63 1.96
N LEU A 84 5.82 9.47 1.32
CA LEU A 84 5.70 8.17 1.99
C LEU A 84 6.80 7.99 3.04
N ARG A 85 8.06 8.27 2.70
CA ARG A 85 9.18 8.18 3.65
C ARG A 85 9.02 9.09 4.87
N ASN A 86 8.45 10.27 4.69
CA ASN A 86 8.22 11.20 5.79
C ASN A 86 7.03 10.83 6.67
N SER A 87 6.07 10.06 6.15
CA SER A 87 4.82 9.73 6.84
C SER A 87 4.82 8.34 7.45
N LEU A 88 5.67 7.44 6.95
CA LEU A 88 5.84 6.08 7.45
C LEU A 88 6.87 6.04 8.58
N PRO A 89 6.73 5.10 9.53
CA PRO A 89 7.73 4.90 10.57
C PRO A 89 9.05 4.38 9.98
N ASP A 90 10.18 4.77 10.57
CA ASP A 90 11.55 4.49 10.07
C ASP A 90 11.87 2.99 9.88
N GLN A 91 11.13 2.13 10.58
CA GLN A 91 11.24 0.67 10.45
C GLN A 91 10.76 0.13 9.09
N VAL A 92 9.94 0.89 8.36
CA VAL A 92 9.36 0.46 7.07
C VAL A 92 10.29 0.87 5.94
N VAL A 93 10.90 -0.12 5.29
CA VAL A 93 11.75 0.12 4.12
C VAL A 93 10.89 0.39 2.90
N VAL A 94 10.94 1.63 2.40
CA VAL A 94 10.24 2.04 1.17
C VAL A 94 11.18 1.94 -0.04
N GLN A 95 10.85 1.05 -0.97
CA GLN A 95 11.67 0.79 -2.15
C GLN A 95 10.83 0.77 -3.44
N ARG A 96 11.36 1.42 -4.49
CA ARG A 96 10.83 1.31 -5.85
C ARG A 96 11.43 0.10 -6.54
N ILE A 97 10.59 -0.59 -7.29
CA ILE A 97 11.03 -1.74 -8.07
C ILE A 97 10.62 -1.58 -9.53
N GLU A 98 11.56 -1.90 -10.41
CA GLU A 98 11.32 -2.03 -11.84
C GLU A 98 10.76 -3.40 -12.14
N GLU A 99 9.43 -3.46 -12.23
CA GLU A 99 8.72 -4.62 -12.70
C GLU A 99 8.13 -4.33 -14.09
N ARG A 100 8.28 -5.28 -15.03
CA ARG A 100 7.61 -5.23 -16.34
C ARG A 100 6.22 -5.90 -16.33
N LEU A 101 5.97 -6.77 -15.36
CA LEU A 101 4.67 -7.40 -15.14
C LEU A 101 3.74 -6.42 -14.42
N SER A 102 2.44 -6.71 -14.45
CA SER A 102 1.34 -5.81 -14.04
C SER A 102 1.44 -5.27 -12.59
N ALA A 103 0.43 -4.54 -12.15
CA ALA A 103 0.35 -3.93 -10.82
C ALA A 103 0.77 -4.89 -9.68
N LEU A 104 1.76 -4.49 -8.86
CA LEU A 104 2.43 -5.36 -7.88
C LEU A 104 1.48 -6.01 -6.87
N GLY A 105 0.44 -5.30 -6.47
CA GLY A 105 -0.58 -5.79 -5.53
C GLY A 105 -1.48 -6.89 -6.09
N ASN A 106 -1.48 -7.10 -7.42
CA ASN A 106 -2.16 -8.25 -8.03
C ASN A 106 -1.25 -9.48 -8.12
N CYS A 107 0.05 -9.26 -8.28
CA CYS A 107 1.03 -10.33 -8.48
C CYS A 107 1.60 -10.86 -7.17
N ILE A 108 1.56 -10.06 -6.09
CA ILE A 108 2.16 -10.38 -4.80
C ILE A 108 1.11 -10.26 -3.69
N ALA A 109 0.93 -11.34 -2.93
CA ALA A 109 0.18 -11.36 -1.68
C ALA A 109 1.15 -11.66 -0.53
N CYS A 110 1.36 -10.69 0.37
CA CYS A 110 2.29 -10.83 1.48
C CYS A 110 1.59 -10.67 2.83
N ASN A 111 2.10 -11.38 3.83
CA ASN A 111 1.90 -11.09 5.24
C ASN A 111 3.27 -10.81 5.89
N ASP A 112 3.32 -10.74 7.22
CA ASP A 112 4.57 -10.45 7.96
C ASP A 112 5.58 -11.61 7.96
N HIS A 113 5.21 -12.80 7.47
CA HIS A 113 6.02 -14.02 7.56
C HIS A 113 6.27 -14.68 6.19
N VAL A 114 5.35 -14.55 5.25
CA VAL A 114 5.29 -15.27 3.98
C VAL A 114 4.77 -14.33 2.91
N ALA A 115 5.38 -14.41 1.73
CA ALA A 115 4.89 -13.76 0.53
C ALA A 115 4.68 -14.80 -0.57
N LEU A 116 3.53 -14.73 -1.22
CA LEU A 116 3.20 -15.48 -2.42
C LEU A 116 3.30 -14.53 -3.61
N ALA A 117 4.08 -14.90 -4.62
CA ALA A 117 4.19 -14.13 -5.85
C ALA A 117 3.95 -15.02 -7.07
N HIS A 118 3.62 -14.38 -8.18
CA HIS A 118 3.56 -15.03 -9.49
C HIS A 118 4.91 -15.69 -9.83
N THR A 119 4.88 -16.83 -10.53
CA THR A 119 6.09 -17.60 -10.85
C THR A 119 7.08 -16.88 -11.76
N ASP A 120 6.57 -15.92 -12.54
CA ASP A 120 7.38 -15.11 -13.46
C ASP A 120 8.01 -13.89 -12.78
N LEU A 121 7.77 -13.68 -11.48
CA LEU A 121 8.45 -12.64 -10.72
C LEU A 121 9.87 -13.01 -10.38
N ASP A 122 10.75 -12.02 -10.43
CA ASP A 122 12.15 -12.20 -10.07
C ASP A 122 12.29 -12.42 -8.56
N ARG A 123 12.93 -13.53 -8.16
CA ARG A 123 13.03 -13.94 -6.75
C ARG A 123 13.79 -12.94 -5.88
N VAL A 124 14.66 -12.13 -6.47
CA VAL A 124 15.42 -11.11 -5.75
C VAL A 124 14.49 -10.05 -5.15
N MET A 125 13.33 -9.82 -5.78
CA MET A 125 12.34 -8.85 -5.34
C MET A 125 11.63 -9.27 -4.05
N LEU A 126 11.37 -10.57 -3.87
CA LEU A 126 10.69 -11.14 -2.70
C LEU A 126 11.51 -11.06 -1.43
N LEU A 127 12.85 -11.06 -1.55
CA LEU A 127 13.74 -11.06 -0.39
C LEU A 127 13.53 -9.80 0.47
N LEU A 128 13.17 -8.67 -0.15
CA LEU A 128 12.93 -7.41 0.53
C LEU A 128 11.68 -7.42 1.42
N CYS A 129 10.66 -8.21 1.08
CA CYS A 129 9.46 -8.34 1.94
C CYS A 129 9.68 -9.29 3.14
N VAL A 130 10.59 -10.26 3.03
CA VAL A 130 10.72 -11.36 4.02
C VAL A 130 11.99 -11.22 4.88
N SER A 131 12.98 -10.41 4.48
CA SER A 131 14.24 -10.26 5.21
C SER A 131 14.16 -9.14 6.25
N SER A 132 13.47 -9.36 7.37
CA SER A 132 13.68 -8.70 8.68
C SER A 132 12.94 -9.44 9.78
#